data_AF-A0A5Z0BPX7-F1
#
_entry.id   AF-A0A5Z0BPX7-F1
#
_cell.length_a   1.000
_cell.length_b   1.000
_cell.length_c   1.000
_cell.angle_alpha   90.00
_cell.angle_beta   90.00
_cell.angle_gamma   90.00
#
_symmetry.space_group_name_H-M   'P 1'
#
loop_
_entity.id
_entity.type
_entity.pdbx_description
1 polymer ?
#
loop_
_entity_poly.entity_id
_entity_poly.type
_entity_poly.pdbx_seq_one_letter_code
_entity_poly.pdbx_strand_id
1 'polypeptide(L)'
;MMMTFASQNLINNNGLPISMAWIIISIFFLTLGELCVSPIGLSIMAKVAPDLIKNQIMGLWFVASALGNFVAGLIGGNVNIKNIDQLPNIFGQCMWMLFVVALLLFIAKKPIYKILNEKNKQLSN
;
A
#
# COMPACT_ATOMS: atom_id res chain seq x y z
N MET A 1 -6.36 6.69 -8.60
CA MET A 1 -7.54 7.41 -9.14
C MET A 1 -7.25 8.89 -9.38
N MET A 2 -6.89 9.69 -8.37
CA MET A 2 -6.64 11.14 -8.55
C MET A 2 -5.46 11.45 -9.49
N MET A 3 -4.34 10.75 -9.37
CA MET A 3 -3.18 10.95 -10.26
C MET A 3 -3.44 10.50 -11.71
N THR A 4 -4.23 9.43 -11.90
CA THR A 4 -4.65 8.96 -13.24
C THR A 4 -5.52 10.00 -13.94
N PHE A 5 -6.45 10.62 -13.19
CA PHE A 5 -7.30 11.70 -13.70
C PHE A 5 -6.50 12.97 -13.99
N ALA A 6 -5.55 13.34 -13.14
CA ALA A 6 -4.63 14.45 -13.40
C ALA A 6 -3.79 14.20 -14.67
N SER A 7 -3.29 12.98 -14.87
CA SER A 7 -2.51 12.61 -16.06
C SER A 7 -3.34 12.58 -17.34
N GLN A 8 -4.63 12.20 -17.30
CA GLN A 8 -5.53 12.31 -18.45
C GLN A 8 -5.82 13.77 -18.80
N ASN A 9 -5.99 14.63 -17.80
CA ASN A 9 -6.13 16.07 -18.02
C ASN A 9 -4.86 16.71 -18.58
N LEU A 10 -3.66 16.17 -18.29
CA LEU A 10 -2.40 16.61 -18.90
C LEU A 10 -2.38 16.40 -20.41
N ILE A 11 -2.80 15.20 -20.84
CA ILE A 11 -2.77 14.78 -22.25
C ILE A 11 -3.86 15.54 -23.03
N ASN A 12 -5.05 15.72 -22.44
CA ASN A 12 -6.15 16.45 -23.06
C ASN A 12 -5.88 17.97 -23.22
N ASN A 13 -4.94 18.53 -22.46
CA ASN A 13 -4.56 19.95 -22.51
C ASN A 13 -3.16 20.17 -23.13
N ASN A 14 -2.69 19.24 -23.97
CA ASN A 14 -1.41 19.33 -24.70
C ASN A 14 -0.19 19.63 -23.80
N GLY A 15 -0.15 19.10 -22.58
CA GLY A 15 0.99 19.28 -21.66
C GLY A 15 0.99 20.61 -20.89
N LEU A 16 -0.13 21.34 -20.84
CA LEU A 16 -0.27 22.49 -19.95
C LEU A 16 -0.07 22.08 -18.48
N PRO A 17 0.57 22.92 -17.66
CA PRO A 17 0.87 22.60 -16.26
C PRO A 17 -0.41 22.40 -15.46
N ILE A 18 -0.50 21.26 -14.79
CA ILE A 18 -1.61 20.91 -13.91
C ILE A 18 -1.38 21.57 -12.55
N SER A 19 -2.46 21.92 -11.85
CA SER A 19 -2.39 22.44 -10.47
C SER A 19 -1.64 21.48 -9.52
N MET A 20 -0.75 22.04 -8.71
CA MET A 20 -0.01 21.32 -7.65
C MET A 20 -0.94 20.64 -6.62
N ALA A 21 -2.19 21.08 -6.53
CA ALA A 21 -3.20 20.52 -5.63
C ALA A 21 -3.39 19.00 -5.78
N TRP A 22 -3.22 18.45 -6.99
CA TRP A 22 -3.38 17.01 -7.25
C TRP A 22 -2.30 16.15 -6.59
N ILE A 23 -1.08 16.68 -6.46
CA ILE A 23 0.02 15.99 -5.77
C ILE A 23 -0.21 16.08 -4.26
N ILE A 24 -0.60 17.26 -3.77
CA ILE A 24 -0.87 17.50 -2.34
C ILE A 24 -1.97 16.57 -1.82
N ILE A 25 -3.09 16.45 -2.54
CA ILE A 25 -4.18 15.56 -2.11
C ILE A 25 -3.76 14.09 -2.18
N SER A 26 -2.95 13.69 -3.17
CA SER A 26 -2.48 12.31 -3.30
C SER A 26 -1.53 11.94 -2.17
N ILE A 27 -0.58 12.81 -1.83
CA ILE A 27 0.34 12.59 -0.71
C ILE A 27 -0.40 12.60 0.62
N PHE A 28 -1.39 13.48 0.79
CA PHE A 28 -2.23 13.53 1.98
C PHE A 28 -2.94 12.20 2.25
N PHE A 29 -3.57 11.61 1.23
CA PHE A 29 -4.19 10.30 1.35
C PHE A 29 -3.16 9.18 1.60
N LEU A 30 -1.97 9.27 0.99
CA LEU A 30 -0.90 8.29 1.23
C LEU A 30 -0.41 8.34 2.68
N THR A 31 -0.20 9.53 3.23
CA THR A 31 0.22 9.74 4.63
C THR A 31 -0.86 9.26 5.60
N LEU A 32 -2.15 9.49 5.32
CA LEU A 32 -3.23 8.90 6.11
C LEU A 32 -3.18 7.37 6.10
N GLY A 33 -2.89 6.78 4.93
CA GLY A 33 -2.68 5.35 4.78
C GLY A 33 -1.51 4.83 5.62
N GLU A 34 -0.35 5.49 5.56
CA GLU A 34 0.82 5.13 6.37
C GLU A 34 0.53 5.22 7.88
N LEU A 35 -0.17 6.27 8.31
CA LEU A 35 -0.54 6.46 9.71
C LEU A 35 -1.45 5.34 10.23
N CYS A 36 -2.32 4.79 9.38
CA CYS A 36 -3.14 3.64 9.73
C CYS A 36 -2.37 2.32 9.73
N VAL A 37 -1.39 2.14 8.84
CA VAL A 37 -0.69 0.85 8.69
C VAL A 37 0.46 0.68 9.69
N SER A 38 1.23 1.73 9.97
CA SER A 38 2.42 1.66 10.83
C SER A 38 2.15 1.16 12.26
N PRO A 39 1.19 1.74 13.03
CA PRO A 39 0.93 1.30 14.40
C PRO A 39 0.05 0.03 14.49
N ILE A 40 -0.88 -0.17 13.56
CA ILE A 40 -1.79 -1.34 13.57
C ILE A 40 -1.12 -2.59 13.01
N GLY A 41 -0.29 -2.46 11.96
CA GLY A 41 0.39 -3.57 11.33
C GLY A 41 1.31 -4.32 12.30
N LEU A 42 2.17 -3.59 13.00
CA LEU A 42 3.08 -4.15 13.99
C LEU A 42 2.36 -4.79 15.19
N SER A 43 1.29 -4.17 15.67
CA SER A 43 0.50 -4.68 16.81
C SER A 43 -0.21 -6.00 16.50
N ILE A 44 -0.80 -6.13 15.31
CA ILE A 44 -1.48 -7.37 14.89
C ILE A 44 -0.45 -8.49 14.68
N MET A 45 0.67 -8.19 14.01
CA MET A 45 1.72 -9.16 13.77
C MET A 45 2.33 -9.70 15.08
N ALA A 46 2.53 -8.83 16.08
CA ALA A 46 3.01 -9.22 17.40
C ALA A 46 1.99 -10.06 18.21
N LYS A 47 0.67 -9.85 18.02
CA LYS A 47 -0.39 -10.66 18.66
C LYS A 47 -0.56 -12.04 18.02
N VAL A 48 -0.36 -12.15 16.71
CA VAL A 48 -0.49 -13.42 15.97
C VAL A 48 0.77 -14.28 16.13
N ALA A 49 1.93 -13.65 16.31
CA ALA A 49 3.23 -14.28 16.50
C ALA A 49 3.25 -15.36 17.61
N PRO A 50 3.74 -16.57 17.34
CA PRO A 50 4.23 -17.48 18.37
C PRO A 50 5.40 -16.84 19.13
N ASP A 51 5.47 -17.05 20.45
CA ASP A 51 6.50 -16.42 21.31
C ASP A 51 7.93 -16.75 20.88
N LEU A 52 8.13 -17.91 20.24
CA LEU A 52 9.40 -18.40 19.70
C LEU A 52 9.95 -17.58 18.52
N ILE A 53 9.08 -16.95 17.71
CA ILE A 53 9.46 -16.26 16.46
C ILE A 53 9.10 -14.77 16.42
N LYS A 54 8.76 -14.17 17.58
CA LYS A 54 8.42 -12.74 17.68
C LYS A 54 9.48 -11.82 17.07
N ASN A 55 10.75 -12.10 17.30
CA ASN A 55 11.86 -11.29 16.78
C ASN A 55 12.03 -11.44 15.26
N GLN A 56 11.67 -12.58 14.68
CA GLN A 56 11.76 -12.81 13.23
C GLN A 56 10.63 -12.10 12.48
N ILE A 57 9.46 -11.95 13.08
CA ILE A 57 8.31 -11.25 12.48
C ILE A 57 8.59 -9.75 12.33
N MET A 58 9.32 -9.16 13.29
CA MET A 58 9.85 -7.80 13.15
C MET A 58 10.82 -7.69 11.97
N GLY A 59 11.74 -8.66 11.80
CA GLY A 59 12.63 -8.71 10.65
C GLY A 59 11.88 -8.83 9.31
N LEU A 60 10.85 -9.67 9.26
CA LEU A 60 10.02 -9.86 8.07
C LEU A 60 9.25 -8.59 7.69
N TRP A 61 8.79 -7.82 8.69
CA TRP A 61 8.16 -6.52 8.47
C TRP A 61 9.11 -5.53 7.79
N PHE A 62 10.36 -5.43 8.27
CA PHE A 62 11.36 -4.56 7.64
C PHE A 62 11.75 -5.01 6.23
N VAL A 63 11.87 -6.32 5.99
CA VAL A 63 12.13 -6.87 4.65
C VAL A 63 10.99 -6.53 3.70
N ALA A 64 9.74 -6.65 4.13
CA ALA A 64 8.57 -6.27 3.34
C ALA A 64 8.59 -4.77 2.97
N SER A 65 8.92 -3.89 3.92
CA SER A 65 9.05 -2.45 3.68
C SER A 65 10.20 -2.12 2.71
N ALA A 66 11.36 -2.77 2.86
CA ALA A 66 12.49 -2.60 1.95
C ALA A 66 12.15 -3.05 0.53
N LEU A 67 11.45 -4.18 0.38
CA LEU A 67 10.98 -4.67 -0.91
C LEU A 67 9.93 -3.74 -1.53
N GLY A 68 9.03 -3.17 -0.72
CA GLY A 68 8.08 -2.15 -1.16
C GLY A 68 8.77 -0.91 -1.72
N ASN A 69 9.79 -0.39 -1.03
CA ASN A 69 10.59 0.74 -1.50
C ASN A 69 11.38 0.40 -2.78
N PHE A 70 11.90 -0.82 -2.90
CA PHE A 70 12.57 -1.28 -4.12
C PHE A 70 11.63 -1.31 -5.33
N VAL A 71 10.43 -1.87 -5.17
CA VAL A 71 9.40 -1.90 -6.22
C VAL A 71 8.96 -0.48 -6.59
N ALA A 72 8.77 0.40 -5.59
CA ALA A 72 8.45 1.80 -5.82
C ALA A 72 9.56 2.52 -6.63
N GLY A 73 10.83 2.22 -6.36
CA GLY A 73 11.98 2.72 -7.12
C GLY A 73 11.98 2.25 -8.57
N LEU A 74 11.68 0.97 -8.83
CA LEU A 74 11.57 0.43 -10.20
C LEU A 74 10.42 1.08 -10.99
N ILE A 75 9.28 1.29 -10.35
CA ILE A 75 8.13 1.95 -10.97
C ILE A 75 8.46 3.43 -11.25
N GLY A 76 9.07 4.12 -10.29
CA GLY A 76 9.49 5.52 -10.44
C GLY A 76 10.56 5.72 -11.52
N GLY A 77 11.50 4.78 -11.65
CA GLY A 77 12.56 4.82 -12.68
C GLY A 77 12.04 4.59 -14.11
N ASN A 78 10.88 3.95 -14.27
CA ASN A 78 10.22 3.78 -15.57
C ASN A 78 9.36 4.99 -16.00
N VAL A 79 9.24 6.02 -15.17
CA VAL A 79 8.52 7.27 -15.52
C VAL A 79 9.45 8.15 -16.36
N ASN A 80 9.41 7.98 -17.69
CA ASN A 80 10.25 8.75 -18.61
C ASN A 80 9.47 9.93 -19.24
N ILE A 81 10.07 11.12 -19.26
CA ILE A 81 9.49 12.36 -19.84
C ILE A 81 9.14 12.19 -21.33
N LYS A 82 9.76 11.24 -22.05
CA LYS A 82 9.49 11.00 -23.48
C LYS A 82 8.20 10.22 -23.76
N ASN A 83 7.57 9.58 -22.77
CA ASN A 83 6.36 8.76 -22.94
C ASN A 83 5.23 9.23 -22.01
N ILE A 84 4.86 10.51 -22.09
CA ILE A 84 3.75 11.10 -21.32
C ILE A 84 2.40 10.38 -21.53
N ASP A 85 2.23 9.70 -22.67
CA ASP A 85 1.01 8.93 -22.97
C ASP A 85 0.87 7.65 -22.12
N GLN A 86 1.98 7.15 -21.57
CA GLN A 86 2.00 5.92 -20.76
C GLN A 86 1.84 6.19 -19.25
N LEU A 87 2.05 7.44 -18.79
CA LEU A 87 1.86 7.83 -17.39
C LEU A 87 0.49 7.44 -16.81
N PRO A 88 -0.65 7.71 -17.49
CA PRO A 88 -1.96 7.32 -16.97
C PRO A 88 -2.10 5.81 -16.77
N ASN A 89 -1.47 5.02 -17.65
CA ASN A 89 -1.55 3.57 -17.61
C ASN A 89 -0.74 2.99 -16.44
N ILE A 90 0.48 3.50 -16.20
CA ILE A 90 1.32 3.11 -15.04
C ILE A 90 0.60 3.45 -13.73
N PHE A 91 0.07 4.66 -13.60
CA PHE A 91 -0.70 5.04 -12.40
C PHE A 91 -2.00 4.23 -12.24
N GLY A 92 -2.63 3.85 -13.36
CA GLY A 92 -3.80 2.98 -13.38
C GLY A 92 -3.50 1.56 -12.91
N GLN A 93 -2.38 0.98 -13.33
CA GLN A 93 -1.93 -0.34 -12.89
C GLN A 93 -1.63 -0.37 -11.39
N CYS A 94 -0.94 0.65 -10.86
CA CYS A 94 -0.72 0.80 -9.42
C CYS A 94 -2.03 0.85 -8.63
N MET A 95 -3.05 1.55 -9.15
CA MET A 95 -4.37 1.61 -8.52
C MET A 95 -5.03 0.22 -8.46
N TRP A 96 -5.03 -0.51 -9.57
CA TRP A 96 -5.64 -1.84 -9.64
C TRP A 96 -4.94 -2.82 -8.70
N MET A 97 -3.61 -2.76 -8.63
CA MET A 97 -2.80 -3.59 -7.73
C MET A 97 -3.14 -3.33 -6.27
N LEU A 98 -3.26 -2.07 -5.84
CA LEU A 98 -3.65 -1.72 -4.47
C LEU A 98 -5.08 -2.19 -4.14
N PHE A 99 -6.00 -2.09 -5.10
CA PHE A 99 -7.38 -2.54 -4.92
C PHE A 99 -7.46 -4.07 -4.74
N VAL A 100 -6.70 -4.82 -5.52
CA VAL A 100 -6.61 -6.28 -5.40
C VAL A 100 -6.05 -6.68 -4.04
N VAL A 101 -4.97 -6.02 -3.59
CA VAL A 101 -4.39 -6.28 -2.26
C VAL A 101 -5.38 -5.95 -1.14
N ALA A 102 -6.09 -4.82 -1.23
CA ALA A 102 -7.10 -4.44 -0.24
C ALA A 102 -8.26 -5.45 -0.19
N LEU A 103 -8.73 -5.94 -1.35
CA LEU A 103 -9.79 -6.94 -1.44
C LEU A 103 -9.34 -8.30 -0.88
N LEU A 104 -8.11 -8.70 -1.21
CA LEU A 104 -7.49 -9.92 -0.67
C LEU A 104 -7.42 -9.87 0.86
N LEU A 105 -6.97 -8.75 1.44
CA LEU A 105 -6.93 -8.54 2.89
C LEU A 105 -8.33 -8.54 3.52
N PHE A 106 -9.32 -7.96 2.85
CA PHE A 106 -10.71 -7.94 3.34
C PHE A 106 -11.30 -9.35 3.44
N ILE A 107 -10.95 -10.25 2.51
CA ILE A 107 -11.34 -11.66 2.55
C ILE A 107 -10.58 -12.39 3.66
N ALA A 108 -9.27 -12.13 3.79
CA ALA A 108 -8.41 -12.72 4.81
C ALA A 108 -8.72 -12.27 6.25
N LYS A 109 -9.49 -11.19 6.46
CA LYS A 109 -9.89 -10.75 7.81
C LYS A 109 -10.67 -11.81 8.58
N LYS A 110 -11.54 -12.56 7.91
CA LYS A 110 -12.41 -13.58 8.52
C LYS A 110 -11.60 -14.72 9.17
N PRO A 111 -10.64 -15.37 8.48
CA PRO A 111 -9.84 -16.44 9.10
C PRO A 111 -8.90 -15.93 10.21
N ILE A 112 -8.32 -14.74 10.07
CA ILE A 112 -7.43 -14.16 11.09
C ILE A 112 -8.17 -13.94 12.42
N TYR A 113 -9.39 -13.42 12.36
CA TYR A 113 -10.21 -13.20 13.56
C TYR A 113 -10.59 -14.51 14.25
N LYS A 114 -10.83 -15.58 13.48
CA LYS A 114 -11.13 -16.92 14.01
C LYS A 114 -9.95 -17.50 14.80
N ILE A 115 -8.74 -17.42 14.26
CA ILE A 115 -7.52 -17.94 14.91
C ILE A 115 -7.20 -17.17 16.21
N LEU A 116 -7.42 -15.85 16.23
CA LEU A 116 -7.21 -15.04 17.43
C LEU A 116 -8.18 -15.44 18.57
N ASN A 117 -9.42 -15.75 18.24
CA ASN A 117 -10.43 -16.12 19.23
C ASN A 117 -10.19 -17.53 19.80
N GLU A 118 -9.65 -18.44 18.99
CA GLU A 118 -9.26 -19.80 19.43
C GLU A 118 -8.05 -19.76 20.40
N LYS A 119 -7.03 -18.94 20.14
CA LYS A 119 -5.90 -18.75 21.08
C LYS A 119 -6.33 -18.16 22.43
N ASN A 120 -7.20 -17.15 22.44
CA ASN A 120 -7.71 -16.57 23.70
C ASN A 120 -8.49 -17.58 24.55
N LYS A 121 -9.18 -18.54 23.91
CA LYS A 121 -9.94 -19.59 24.61
C LYS A 121 -9.04 -20.65 25.27
N GLN A 122 -7.82 -20.85 24.77
CA GLN A 122 -6.84 -21.78 25.35
C GLN A 122 -6.00 -21.17 26.48
N LEU A 123 -5.88 -19.84 26.56
CA LEU A 123 -5.23 -19.13 27.67
C LEU A 123 -6.14 -18.93 28.90
N SER A 124 -7.44 -19.19 28.76
CA SER A 124 -8.47 -19.01 29.79
C SER A 124 -8.95 -20.33 30.43
N ASN A 125 -8.44 -21.48 30.00
CA ASN A 125 -8.63 -22.80 30.64
C ASN A 125 -7.29 -23.29 31.16
#